data_AF-M0BEN0-F1
#
_entry.id   AF-M0BEN0-F1
#
_cell.length_a   1.000
_cell.length_b   1.000
_cell.length_c   1.000
_cell.angle_alpha   90.00
_cell.angle_beta   90.00
_cell.angle_gamma   90.00
#
_symmetry.space_group_name_H-M   'P 1'
#
loop_
_entity.id
_entity.type
_entity.pdbx_description
1 polymer ?
#
loop_
_entity_poly.entity_id
_entity_poly.type
_entity_poly.pdbx_seq_one_letter_code
_entity_poly.pdbx_strand_id
1 'polypeptide(L)'
;MTDWHAVIVGFLVMTVASIVGLAVPVFGQLTAGLLGGFVAGYLAGGGLASGAWHGTLAGGLGAIIAGVVLALAVGIGGLALGPVGAVIGGVAGLTIVFLAIVIGFVMAIESAIAGAIGAAIA
;
A
#
# COMPACT_ATOMS: atom_id res chain seq x y z
N MET A 1 9.66 10.58 16.44
CA MET A 1 8.22 10.84 16.23
C MET A 1 7.93 10.56 14.76
N THR A 2 6.71 10.14 14.42
CA THR A 2 6.36 9.86 13.01
C THR A 2 6.29 11.15 12.21
N ASP A 3 7.10 11.27 11.16
CA ASP A 3 6.98 12.27 10.11
C ASP A 3 5.93 11.79 9.09
N TRP A 4 4.71 12.33 9.22
CA TRP A 4 3.62 11.99 8.31
C TRP A 4 3.81 12.54 6.89
N HIS A 5 4.60 13.59 6.70
CA HIS A 5 4.91 14.08 5.36
C HIS A 5 5.73 13.02 4.61
N ALA A 6 6.74 12.44 5.25
CA ALA A 6 7.53 11.35 4.67
C ALA A 6 6.67 10.12 4.32
N VAL A 7 5.77 9.71 5.22
CA VAL A 7 4.83 8.60 4.99
C VAL A 7 3.91 8.87 3.79
N ILE A 8 3.30 10.06 3.74
CA ILE A 8 2.37 10.42 2.67
C ILE A 8 3.09 10.49 1.33
N VAL A 9 4.29 11.09 1.27
CA VAL A 9 5.06 11.16 0.02
C VAL A 9 5.47 9.77 -0.44
N GLY A 10 5.94 8.90 0.46
CA GLY A 10 6.24 7.50 0.12
C GLY A 10 5.02 6.73 -0.42
N PHE A 11 3.86 6.90 0.21
CA PHE A 11 2.60 6.35 -0.28
C PHE A 11 2.22 6.87 -1.67
N LEU A 12 2.36 8.18 -1.92
CA LEU A 12 2.07 8.77 -3.22
C LEU A 12 3.01 8.25 -4.31
N VAL A 13 4.31 8.13 -4.02
CA VAL A 13 5.30 7.54 -4.93
C VAL A 13 4.94 6.09 -5.26
N MET A 14 4.63 5.28 -4.23
CA MET A 14 4.18 3.90 -4.43
C MET A 14 2.90 3.85 -5.26
N THR A 15 1.94 4.74 -5.03
CA THR A 15 0.67 4.77 -5.77
C THR A 15 0.92 5.05 -7.26
N VAL A 16 1.70 6.08 -7.58
CA VAL A 16 2.05 6.42 -8.96
C VAL A 16 2.84 5.29 -9.63
N ALA A 17 3.84 4.74 -8.94
CA ALA A 17 4.61 3.60 -9.42
C ALA A 17 3.74 2.36 -9.64
N SER A 18 2.74 2.12 -8.77
CA SER A 18 1.81 0.99 -8.91
C SER A 18 0.91 1.13 -10.12
N ILE A 19 0.49 2.35 -10.48
CA ILE A 19 -0.29 2.61 -11.70
C ILE A 19 0.52 2.23 -12.94
N VAL A 20 1.79 2.63 -13.00
CA VAL A 20 2.72 2.22 -14.08
C VAL A 20 2.96 0.71 -14.03
N GLY A 21 3.12 0.17 -12.82
CA GLY A 21 3.33 -1.24 -12.54
C GLY A 21 2.17 -2.16 -12.95
N LEU A 22 0.98 -1.63 -13.23
CA LEU A 22 -0.14 -2.41 -13.80
C LEU A 22 0.24 -3.07 -15.14
N ALA A 23 1.20 -2.51 -15.87
CA ALA A 23 1.72 -3.12 -17.10
C ALA A 23 2.52 -4.40 -16.87
N VAL A 24 3.06 -4.61 -15.65
CA VAL A 24 3.83 -5.80 -15.26
C VAL A 24 3.32 -6.29 -13.90
N PRO A 25 2.23 -7.07 -13.89
CA PRO A 25 1.61 -7.54 -12.65
C PRO A 25 2.60 -8.25 -11.72
N VAL A 26 2.33 -8.19 -10.42
CA VAL A 26 3.17 -8.73 -9.33
C VAL A 26 4.46 -7.93 -9.16
N PHE A 27 5.33 -7.91 -10.17
CA PHE A 27 6.61 -7.20 -10.10
C PHE A 27 6.45 -5.69 -9.99
N GLY A 28 5.44 -5.12 -10.67
CA GLY A 28 5.14 -3.70 -10.61
C GLY A 28 4.75 -3.25 -9.20
N GLN A 29 3.92 -4.03 -8.51
CA GLN A 29 3.47 -3.73 -7.15
C GLN A 29 4.58 -3.92 -6.12
N LEU A 30 5.38 -4.98 -6.23
CA LEU A 30 6.56 -5.18 -5.37
C LEU A 30 7.56 -4.02 -5.54
N THR A 31 7.86 -3.64 -6.78
CA THR A 31 8.79 -2.54 -7.06
C THR A 31 8.24 -1.20 -6.54
N ALA A 32 6.95 -0.95 -6.70
CA ALA A 32 6.31 0.24 -6.15
C ALA A 32 6.38 0.27 -4.62
N GLY A 33 6.17 -0.88 -3.97
CA GLY A 33 6.37 -1.12 -2.54
C GLY A 33 7.74 -0.65 -2.06
N LEU A 34 8.77 -1.19 -2.69
CA LEU A 34 10.16 -0.82 -2.44
C LEU A 34 10.44 0.67 -2.65
N LEU A 35 9.98 1.25 -3.76
CA LEU A 35 10.20 2.67 -4.07
C LEU A 35 9.55 3.60 -3.04
N GLY A 36 8.28 3.35 -2.69
CA GLY A 36 7.58 4.17 -1.70
C GLY A 36 8.16 4.02 -0.30
N GLY A 37 8.49 2.79 0.11
CA GLY A 37 9.15 2.52 1.38
C GLY A 37 10.49 3.24 1.48
N PHE A 38 11.32 3.14 0.44
CA PHE A 38 12.61 3.84 0.35
C PHE A 38 12.44 5.36 0.45
N VAL A 39 11.53 5.96 -0.31
CA VAL A 39 11.29 7.42 -0.26
C VAL A 39 10.82 7.87 1.12
N ALA A 40 9.90 7.13 1.75
CA ALA A 40 9.45 7.43 3.11
C ALA A 40 10.62 7.37 4.11
N GLY A 41 11.48 6.37 4.01
CA GLY A 41 12.65 6.25 4.87
C GLY A 41 13.69 7.34 4.64
N TYR A 42 13.98 7.65 3.37
CA TYR A 42 14.94 8.69 2.99
C TYR A 42 14.51 10.07 3.49
N LEU A 43 13.23 10.42 3.34
CA LEU A 43 12.69 11.69 3.81
C LEU A 43 12.61 11.79 5.34
N ALA A 44 12.28 10.68 6.01
CA ALA A 44 12.20 10.67 7.47
C ALA A 44 13.58 10.76 8.15
N GLY A 45 14.61 10.17 7.54
CA GLY A 45 15.94 10.08 8.13
C GLY A 45 15.93 9.46 9.54
N GLY A 46 16.87 9.86 10.40
CA GLY A 46 16.86 9.48 11.82
C GLY A 46 17.27 8.02 12.10
N GLY A 47 17.92 7.36 11.14
CA GLY A 47 18.49 6.01 11.28
C GLY A 47 17.57 4.86 10.84
N LEU A 48 18.12 3.64 10.84
CA LEU A 48 17.49 2.44 10.26
C LEU A 48 16.10 2.15 10.83
N ALA A 49 15.93 2.24 12.15
CA ALA A 49 14.66 1.95 12.80
C ALA A 49 13.58 3.00 12.46
N SER A 50 13.98 4.27 12.34
CA SER A 50 13.10 5.34 11.86
C SER A 50 12.68 5.07 10.43
N GLY A 51 13.63 4.77 9.54
CA GLY A 51 13.33 4.44 8.15
C GLY A 51 12.38 3.24 7.99
N ALA A 52 12.65 2.15 8.71
CA ALA A 52 11.80 0.97 8.71
C ALA A 52 10.36 1.27 9.16
N TRP A 53 10.21 2.10 10.20
CA TRP A 53 8.90 2.52 10.70
C TRP A 53 8.11 3.32 9.65
N HIS A 54 8.72 4.33 9.03
CA HIS A 54 8.05 5.16 8.02
C HIS A 54 7.75 4.38 6.74
N GLY A 55 8.65 3.48 6.33
CA GLY A 55 8.42 2.57 5.21
C GLY A 55 7.24 1.62 5.46
N THR A 56 7.15 1.02 6.65
CA THR A 56 6.03 0.17 7.07
C THR A 56 4.70 0.96 7.02
N LEU A 57 4.69 2.19 7.55
CA LEU A 57 3.49 3.03 7.56
C LEU A 57 3.06 3.42 6.14
N ALA A 58 3.99 3.76 5.26
CA ALA A 58 3.69 4.10 3.88
C ALA A 58 3.09 2.90 3.12
N GLY A 59 3.71 1.72 3.24
CA GLY A 59 3.23 0.48 2.63
C GLY A 59 1.88 0.04 3.20
N GLY A 60 1.71 0.09 4.52
CA GLY A 60 0.44 -0.25 5.19
C GLY A 60 -0.70 0.69 4.81
N LEU A 61 -0.43 2.00 4.70
CA LEU A 61 -1.40 2.98 4.21
C LEU A 61 -1.82 2.66 2.78
N GLY A 62 -0.85 2.32 1.92
CA GLY A 62 -1.10 1.87 0.56
C GLY A 62 -2.03 0.67 0.48
N ALA A 63 -1.74 -0.37 1.27
CA ALA A 63 -2.55 -1.59 1.29
C ALA A 63 -3.99 -1.34 1.77
N ILE A 64 -4.16 -0.57 2.84
CA ILE A 64 -5.50 -0.25 3.38
C ILE A 64 -6.30 0.56 2.36
N ILE A 65 -5.73 1.64 1.82
CA ILE A 65 -6.44 2.52 0.88
C ILE A 65 -6.78 1.75 -0.40
N ALA A 66 -5.82 1.03 -0.98
CA ALA A 66 -6.07 0.23 -2.19
C ALA A 66 -7.14 -0.84 -1.96
N GLY A 67 -7.09 -1.54 -0.81
CA GLY A 67 -8.09 -2.54 -0.43
C GLY A 67 -9.49 -1.95 -0.29
N VAL A 68 -9.63 -0.81 0.39
CA VAL A 68 -10.92 -0.12 0.56
C VAL A 68 -11.45 0.38 -0.79
N VAL A 69 -10.62 1.02 -1.62
CA VAL A 69 -11.03 1.50 -2.94
C VAL A 69 -11.51 0.36 -3.82
N LEU A 70 -10.77 -0.75 -3.86
CA LEU A 70 -11.15 -1.92 -4.65
C LEU A 70 -12.43 -2.59 -4.11
N ALA A 71 -12.55 -2.70 -2.79
CA ALA A 71 -13.75 -3.25 -2.16
C ALA A 71 -15.00 -2.42 -2.47
N LEU A 72 -14.90 -1.08 -2.44
CA LEU A 72 -15.99 -0.19 -2.82
C LEU A 72 -16.33 -0.33 -4.30
N ALA A 73 -15.32 -0.39 -5.19
CA ALA A 73 -15.55 -0.57 -6.61
C ALA A 73 -16.30 -1.88 -6.92
N VAL A 74 -15.89 -2.98 -6.28
CA VAL A 74 -16.54 -4.30 -6.41
C VAL A 74 -17.95 -4.29 -5.79
N GLY A 75 -18.10 -3.69 -4.62
CA GLY A 75 -19.39 -3.58 -3.94
C GLY A 75 -20.41 -2.79 -4.76
N ILE A 76 -20.01 -1.62 -5.28
CA ILE A 76 -20.83 -0.78 -6.15
C ILE A 76 -21.14 -1.50 -7.47
N GLY A 77 -20.14 -2.15 -8.07
CA GLY A 77 -20.34 -2.95 -9.27
C GLY A 77 -21.37 -4.07 -9.08
N GLY A 78 -21.39 -4.70 -7.90
CA GLY A 78 -22.38 -5.71 -7.53
C GLY A 78 -23.82 -5.19 -7.53
N LEU A 79 -24.04 -3.92 -7.19
CA LEU A 79 -25.39 -3.30 -7.23
C LEU A 79 -26.01 -3.32 -8.62
N ALA A 80 -25.19 -3.23 -9.67
CA ALA A 80 -25.66 -3.27 -11.06
C ALA A 80 -26.21 -4.65 -11.48
N LEU A 81 -25.95 -5.69 -10.69
CA LEU A 81 -26.38 -7.07 -10.93
C LEU A 81 -27.63 -7.45 -10.12
N GLY A 82 -28.34 -6.48 -9.55
CA GLY A 82 -29.56 -6.69 -8.77
C GLY A 82 -29.30 -7.19 -7.33
N PRO A 83 -30.34 -7.64 -6.60
CA PRO A 83 -30.23 -7.94 -5.17
C PRO A 83 -29.20 -9.03 -4.83
N VAL A 84 -29.16 -10.09 -5.63
CA VAL A 84 -28.18 -11.19 -5.46
C VAL A 84 -26.76 -10.67 -5.72
N GLY A 85 -26.59 -9.87 -6.77
CA GLY A 85 -25.32 -9.22 -7.09
C GLY A 85 -24.83 -8.28 -6.01
N ALA A 86 -25.74 -7.52 -5.37
CA ALA A 86 -25.43 -6.63 -4.26
C ALA A 86 -24.86 -7.39 -3.05
N VAL A 87 -25.45 -8.55 -2.72
CA VAL A 87 -24.96 -9.41 -1.63
C VAL A 87 -23.58 -9.98 -1.98
N ILE A 88 -23.41 -10.52 -3.19
CA ILE A 88 -22.13 -11.07 -3.65
C ILE A 88 -21.04 -9.99 -3.65
N GLY A 89 -21.33 -8.80 -4.20
CA GLY A 89 -20.42 -7.67 -4.24
C GLY A 89 -20.03 -7.17 -2.84
N GLY A 90 -20.99 -7.14 -1.90
CA GLY A 90 -20.72 -6.79 -0.51
C GLY A 90 -19.79 -7.78 0.18
N VAL A 91 -20.05 -9.08 0.05
CA VAL A 91 -19.19 -10.14 0.61
C VAL A 91 -17.80 -10.10 -0.02
N ALA A 92 -17.72 -10.00 -1.35
CA ALA A 92 -16.45 -9.89 -2.07
C ALA A 92 -15.67 -8.65 -1.62
N GLY A 93 -16.32 -7.50 -1.43
CA GLY A 93 -15.71 -6.29 -0.91
C GLY A 93 -15.08 -6.49 0.46
N LEU A 94 -15.80 -7.11 1.40
CA LEU A 94 -15.27 -7.44 2.73
C LEU A 94 -14.06 -8.39 2.65
N THR A 95 -14.13 -9.41 1.79
CA THR A 95 -13.01 -10.32 1.54
C THR A 95 -11.80 -9.58 0.96
N ILE A 96 -12.01 -8.63 0.05
CA ILE A 96 -10.93 -7.82 -0.53
C ILE A 96 -10.22 -7.00 0.54
N VAL A 97 -10.96 -6.32 1.43
CA VAL A 97 -10.35 -5.54 2.53
C VAL A 97 -9.52 -6.47 3.43
N PHE A 98 -10.08 -7.61 3.80
CA PHE A 98 -9.37 -8.59 4.63
C PHE A 98 -8.07 -9.07 3.96
N LEU A 99 -8.14 -9.48 2.69
CA LEU A 99 -6.97 -9.91 1.93
C LEU A 99 -5.95 -8.78 1.75
N ALA A 100 -6.40 -7.55 1.50
CA ALA A 100 -5.53 -6.39 1.38
C ALA A 100 -4.77 -6.12 2.70
N ILE A 101 -5.40 -6.30 3.86
CA ILE A 101 -4.72 -6.19 5.15
C ILE A 101 -3.68 -7.30 5.30
N VAL A 102 -4.05 -8.56 5.06
CA VAL A 102 -3.14 -9.71 5.23
C VAL A 102 -1.93 -9.62 4.28
N ILE A 103 -2.18 -9.39 2.99
CA ILE A 103 -1.14 -9.21 1.97
C ILE A 103 -0.35 -7.94 2.26
N GLY A 104 -1.02 -6.86 2.66
CA GLY A 104 -0.43 -5.60 3.04
C GLY A 104 0.59 -5.73 4.17
N PHE A 105 0.34 -6.58 5.17
CA PHE A 105 1.32 -6.86 6.22
C PHE A 105 2.58 -7.53 5.69
N VAL A 106 2.46 -8.44 4.71
CA VAL A 106 3.61 -9.06 4.05
C VAL A 106 4.39 -8.02 3.25
N MET A 107 3.69 -7.19 2.46
CA MET A 107 4.31 -6.14 1.65
C MET A 107 4.88 -4.98 2.48
N ALA A 108 4.37 -4.78 3.70
CA ALA A 108 4.94 -3.81 4.63
C ALA A 108 6.35 -4.20 5.07
N ILE A 109 6.73 -5.48 5.02
CA ILE A 109 8.08 -5.96 5.34
C ILE A 109 9.08 -5.45 4.30
N GLU A 110 8.79 -5.59 3.01
CA GLU A 110 9.69 -5.08 1.98
C GLU A 110 9.78 -3.55 2.01
N SER A 111 8.67 -2.86 2.29
CA SER A 111 8.66 -1.40 2.44
C SER A 111 9.46 -0.96 3.67
N ALA A 112 9.42 -1.72 4.77
CA ALA A 112 10.24 -1.48 5.95
C ALA A 112 11.74 -1.63 5.64
N ILE A 113 12.13 -2.69 4.93
CA ILE A 113 13.52 -2.91 4.52
C ILE A 113 13.99 -1.77 3.61
N ALA A 114 13.20 -1.43 2.61
CA ALA A 114 13.50 -0.33 1.70
C ALA A 114 13.59 1.01 2.45
N GLY A 115 12.69 1.27 3.40
CA GLY A 115 12.73 2.45 4.25
C GLY A 115 13.96 2.51 5.14
N ALA A 116 14.38 1.40 5.73
CA ALA A 116 15.63 1.34 6.49
C ALA A 116 16.83 1.70 5.62
N ILE A 117 16.88 1.20 4.38
CA ILE A 117 17.93 1.53 3.40
C ILE A 117 17.88 3.03 3.04
N GLY A 118 16.69 3.57 2.77
CA GLY A 118 16.51 4.99 2.48
C GLY A 118 17.03 5.88 3.61
N ALA A 119 16.68 5.57 4.85
CA ALA A 119 17.17 6.32 6.01
C ALA A 119 18.67 6.15 6.28
N ALA A 120 19.30 5.06 5.82
CA ALA A 120 20.72 4.83 5.99
C ALA A 120 21.59 5.76 5.14
N ILE A 121 21.04 6.26 4.03
CA ILE A 121 21.76 7.07 3.04
C ILE A 121 21.21 8.50 2.91
N ALA A 122 20.30 8.88 3.81
CA ALA A 122 19.78 10.24 3.96
C ALA A 122 20.72 11.07 4.84
#